data_AF-A0A535IDR3-F1
#
_entry.id   AF-A0A535IDR3-F1
#
_cell.length_a   1.000
_cell.length_b   1.000
_cell.length_c   1.000
_cell.angle_alpha   90.00
_cell.angle_beta   90.00
_cell.angle_gamma   90.00
#
_symmetry.space_group_name_H-M   'P 1'
#
loop_
_entity.id
_entity.type
_entity.pdbx_description
1 polymer ?
#
loop_
_entity_poly.entity_id
_entity_poly.type
_entity_poly.pdbx_seq_one_letter_code
_entity_poly.pdbx_strand_id
1 'polypeptide(L)'
;ERIPLALEILADLMGEATFDPAEVDSERTVIISEREGMENNPAYQLLEEVNATAFHVHPYHQPVIGWQSDLRTMTRDDLFRHYRTYYAPNNALLVMVGDFETQAMLGQVEQYFSRFQGNLPVPAVRSVEPSQESARRS
;
A
#
# COMPACT_ATOMS: atom_id res chain seq x y z
N GLU A 1 4.28 -28.48 6.75
CA GLU A 1 2.82 -28.65 6.99
C GLU A 1 2.00 -27.37 6.76
N ARG A 2 2.44 -26.17 7.16
CA ARG A 2 1.62 -24.93 7.05
C ARG A 2 1.77 -24.12 5.74
N ILE A 3 2.67 -24.52 4.84
CA ILE A 3 2.93 -23.81 3.57
C ILE A 3 1.66 -23.67 2.71
N PRO A 4 0.86 -24.73 2.47
CA PRO A 4 -0.34 -24.62 1.65
C PRO A 4 -1.31 -23.55 2.16
N LEU A 5 -1.60 -23.53 3.46
CA LEU A 5 -2.46 -22.54 4.10
C LEU A 5 -1.89 -21.12 3.98
N ALA A 6 -0.57 -20.95 4.14
CA ALA A 6 0.07 -19.65 3.99
C ALA A 6 -0.06 -19.13 2.55
N LEU A 7 0.13 -20.00 1.54
CA LEU A 7 -0.04 -19.64 0.14
C LEU A 7 -1.49 -19.31 -0.19
N GLU A 8 -2.46 -20.05 0.35
CA GLU A 8 -3.89 -19.78 0.21
C GLU A 8 -4.27 -18.39 0.74
N ILE A 9 -3.87 -18.07 1.98
CA ILE A 9 -4.14 -16.76 2.59
C ILE A 9 -3.50 -15.62 1.77
N LEU A 10 -2.26 -15.80 1.32
CA LEU A 10 -1.57 -14.79 0.51
C LEU A 10 -2.22 -14.61 -0.87
N ALA A 11 -2.72 -15.69 -1.47
CA ALA A 11 -3.46 -15.64 -2.72
C ALA A 11 -4.78 -14.89 -2.56
N ASP A 12 -5.53 -15.19 -1.50
CA ASP A 12 -6.80 -14.51 -1.22
C ASP A 12 -6.59 -13.02 -0.91
N LEU A 13 -5.55 -12.67 -0.15
CA LEU A 13 -5.17 -11.28 0.10
C LEU A 13 -4.86 -10.52 -1.20
N MET A 14 -4.18 -11.18 -2.15
CA MET A 14 -3.80 -10.57 -3.42
C MET A 14 -4.99 -10.30 -4.34
N GLY A 15 -5.91 -11.24 -4.49
CA GLY A 15 -6.92 -11.17 -5.55
C GLY A 15 -8.38 -11.08 -5.11
N GLU A 16 -8.69 -11.47 -3.88
CA GLU A 16 -10.05 -11.71 -3.40
C GLU A 16 -10.42 -10.87 -2.16
N ALA A 17 -9.62 -9.84 -1.82
CA ALA A 17 -9.93 -8.99 -0.68
C ALA A 17 -11.25 -8.26 -0.88
N THR A 18 -12.12 -8.34 0.11
CA THR A 18 -13.39 -7.63 0.15
C THR A 18 -13.26 -6.35 0.95
N PHE A 19 -14.05 -5.33 0.61
CA PHE A 19 -14.09 -4.04 1.29
C PHE A 19 -15.54 -3.81 1.72
N ASP A 20 -15.94 -4.37 2.86
CA ASP A 20 -17.27 -4.14 3.41
C ASP A 20 -17.40 -2.65 3.81
N PRO A 21 -18.47 -1.94 3.40
CA PRO A 21 -18.62 -0.52 3.71
C PRO A 21 -18.62 -0.22 5.21
N ALA A 22 -19.22 -1.07 6.04
CA ALA A 22 -19.29 -0.84 7.48
C ALA A 22 -17.93 -1.07 8.15
N GLU A 23 -17.16 -2.07 7.70
CA GLU A 23 -15.79 -2.28 8.17
C GLU A 23 -14.88 -1.11 7.77
N VAL A 24 -14.99 -0.63 6.53
CA VAL A 24 -14.21 0.53 6.06
C VAL A 24 -14.54 1.79 6.86
N ASP A 25 -15.82 2.02 7.17
CA ASP A 25 -16.23 3.18 7.97
C ASP A 25 -15.74 3.08 9.42
N SER A 26 -15.78 1.88 10.01
CA SER A 26 -15.22 1.61 11.32
C SER A 26 -13.72 1.85 11.34
N GLU A 27 -12.99 1.28 10.39
CA GLU A 27 -11.53 1.37 10.30
C GLU A 27 -11.06 2.80 10.04
N ARG A 28 -11.79 3.58 9.23
CA ARG A 28 -11.50 5.01 9.04
C ARG A 28 -11.43 5.76 10.38
N THR A 29 -12.33 5.45 11.31
CA THR A 29 -12.36 6.10 12.62
C THR A 29 -11.11 5.75 13.44
N VAL A 30 -10.66 4.49 13.35
CA VAL A 30 -9.43 4.03 13.99
C VAL A 30 -8.21 4.74 13.41
N ILE A 31 -8.06 4.76 12.08
CA ILE A 31 -6.92 5.41 11.40
C ILE A 31 -6.86 6.92 11.70
N ILE A 32 -8.01 7.61 11.74
CA ILE A 32 -8.08 9.01 12.14
C ILE A 32 -7.57 9.19 13.58
N SER A 33 -7.99 8.33 14.50
CA SER A 33 -7.51 8.37 15.89
C SER A 33 -6.02 8.08 16.00
N GLU A 34 -5.47 7.16 15.18
CA GLU A 34 -4.04 6.88 15.16
C GLU A 34 -3.25 8.10 14.68
N ARG A 35 -3.71 8.76 13.62
CA ARG A 35 -3.10 10.00 13.12
C ARG A 35 -3.10 11.08 14.19
N GLU A 36 -4.25 11.35 14.81
CA GLU A 36 -4.39 12.32 15.90
C GLU A 36 -3.48 11.97 17.10
N GLY A 37 -3.27 10.67 17.36
CA GLY A 37 -2.29 10.20 18.33
C GLY A 37 -0.85 10.55 17.93
N MET A 38 -0.47 10.35 16.67
CA MET A 38 0.86 10.65 16.12
C MET A 38 1.17 12.16 16.11
N GLU A 39 0.16 13.03 16.05
CA GLU A 39 0.37 14.48 16.14
C GLU A 39 0.96 14.92 17.49
N ASN A 40 0.88 14.09 18.53
CA ASN A 40 1.57 14.36 19.80
C ASN A 40 3.06 14.00 19.77
N ASN A 41 3.56 13.42 18.67
CA ASN A 41 4.97 13.09 18.49
C ASN A 41 5.67 14.19 17.66
N PRO A 42 6.58 14.98 18.26
CA PRO A 42 7.26 16.06 17.54
C PRO A 42 8.16 15.57 16.40
N ALA A 43 8.71 14.34 16.50
CA ALA A 43 9.51 13.77 15.42
C ALA A 43 8.65 13.39 14.21
N TYR A 44 7.40 12.96 14.45
CA TYR A 44 6.44 12.67 13.38
C TYR A 44 6.07 13.95 12.63
N GLN A 45 5.66 15.00 13.36
CA GLN A 45 5.33 16.31 12.77
C GLN A 45 6.51 16.88 11.98
N LEU A 46 7.72 16.85 12.56
CA LEU A 46 8.91 17.33 11.87
C LEU A 46 9.15 16.60 10.55
N LEU A 47 9.04 15.26 10.54
CA LEU A 47 9.29 14.47 9.33
C LEU A 47 8.20 14.69 8.27
N GLU A 48 6.94 14.82 8.68
CA GLU A 48 5.82 15.15 7.78
C GLU A 48 6.07 16.50 7.08
N GLU A 49 6.38 17.55 7.85
CA GLU A 49 6.66 18.89 7.31
C GLU A 49 7.92 18.93 6.43
N VAL A 50 8.98 18.23 6.83
CA VAL A 50 10.21 18.14 6.05
C VAL A 50 9.94 17.46 4.70
N ASN A 51 9.21 16.35 4.66
CA ASN A 51 8.89 15.66 3.42
C ASN A 51 7.96 16.50 2.52
N ALA A 52 6.93 17.11 3.09
CA ALA A 52 6.00 17.98 2.38
C ALA A 52 6.71 19.20 1.76
N THR A 53 7.74 19.73 2.44
CA THR A 53 8.55 20.84 1.96
C THR A 53 9.61 20.40 0.94
N ALA A 54 10.22 19.23 1.16
CA ALA A 54 11.30 18.71 0.31
C ALA A 54 10.82 18.23 -1.06
N PHE A 55 9.55 17.81 -1.19
CA PHE A 55 8.97 17.32 -2.43
C PHE A 55 7.75 18.16 -2.81
N HIS A 56 7.78 18.83 -3.96
CA HIS A 56 6.67 19.69 -4.38
C HIS A 56 5.65 18.95 -5.25
N VAL A 57 6.14 18.08 -6.12
CA VAL A 57 5.31 17.37 -7.10
C VAL A 57 5.47 15.86 -7.03
N HIS A 58 6.57 15.39 -6.45
CA HIS A 58 6.79 13.96 -6.27
C HIS A 58 5.85 13.40 -5.19
N PRO A 59 5.24 12.20 -5.39
CA PRO A 59 4.37 11.55 -4.41
C PRO A 59 4.96 11.34 -3.02
N TYR A 60 6.28 11.46 -2.86
CA TYR A 60 6.94 11.39 -1.54
C TYR A 60 6.57 12.53 -0.59
N HIS A 61 5.93 13.59 -1.10
CA HIS A 61 5.34 14.62 -0.26
C HIS A 61 4.08 14.14 0.49
N GLN A 62 3.48 13.00 0.08
CA GLN A 62 2.31 12.44 0.73
C GLN A 62 2.74 11.62 1.96
N PRO A 63 2.20 11.89 3.16
CA PRO A 63 2.44 11.06 4.33
C PRO A 63 1.82 9.68 4.11
N VAL A 64 2.45 8.64 4.67
CA VAL A 64 1.99 7.24 4.50
C VAL A 64 0.56 7.03 5.01
N ILE A 65 0.21 7.66 6.13
CA ILE A 65 -1.16 7.62 6.70
C ILE A 65 -2.16 8.48 5.90
N GLY A 66 -1.69 9.32 4.98
CA GLY A 66 -2.49 10.29 4.24
C GLY A 66 -2.81 11.56 5.04
N TRP A 67 -3.35 12.57 4.34
CA TRP A 67 -3.80 13.81 4.98
C TRP A 67 -5.14 13.63 5.68
N GLN A 68 -5.35 14.36 6.77
CA GLN A 68 -6.59 14.31 7.53
C GLN A 68 -7.84 14.62 6.69
N SER A 69 -7.72 15.54 5.73
CA SER A 69 -8.79 15.86 4.77
C SER A 69 -9.15 14.67 3.88
N ASP A 70 -8.12 13.95 3.41
CA ASP A 70 -8.30 12.83 2.50
C ASP A 70 -8.93 11.65 3.25
N LEU A 71 -8.44 11.35 4.45
CA LEU A 71 -9.02 10.30 5.31
C LEU A 71 -10.52 10.51 5.56
N ARG A 72 -10.95 11.76 5.76
CA ARG A 72 -12.37 12.10 6.02
C ARG A 72 -13.26 12.02 4.79
N THR A 73 -12.71 12.10 3.58
CA THR A 73 -13.49 12.19 2.33
C THR A 73 -13.36 10.94 1.47
N MET A 74 -12.31 10.14 1.66
CA MET A 74 -12.03 8.95 0.88
C MET A 74 -13.14 7.92 1.02
N THR A 75 -13.66 7.47 -0.12
CA THR A 75 -14.73 6.48 -0.15
C THR A 75 -14.17 5.06 -0.15
N ARG A 76 -15.01 4.09 0.20
CA ARG A 76 -14.68 2.67 0.07
C ARG A 76 -14.27 2.32 -1.37
N ASP A 77 -14.93 2.90 -2.36
CA ASP A 77 -14.65 2.61 -3.77
C ASP A 77 -13.30 3.20 -4.22
N ASP A 78 -12.85 4.30 -3.62
CA ASP A 78 -11.50 4.83 -3.88
C ASP A 78 -10.43 3.88 -3.37
N LEU A 79 -10.60 3.36 -2.15
CA LEU A 79 -9.73 2.34 -1.56
C LEU A 79 -9.72 1.05 -2.38
N PHE A 80 -10.90 0.56 -2.76
CA PHE A 80 -11.02 -0.67 -3.54
C PHE A 80 -10.42 -0.51 -4.94
N ARG A 81 -10.58 0.67 -5.56
CA ARG A 81 -9.95 0.99 -6.84
C ARG A 81 -8.43 1.02 -6.70
N HIS A 82 -7.89 1.59 -5.62
CA HIS A 82 -6.47 1.55 -5.33
C HIS A 82 -5.97 0.09 -5.20
N TYR A 83 -6.63 -0.71 -4.38
CA TYR A 83 -6.34 -2.15 -4.24
C TYR A 83 -6.29 -2.86 -5.60
N ARG A 84 -7.36 -2.76 -6.40
CA ARG A 84 -7.44 -3.39 -7.73
C ARG A 84 -6.39 -2.89 -8.72
N THR A 85 -5.91 -1.66 -8.55
CA THR A 85 -4.91 -1.05 -9.44
C THR A 85 -3.51 -1.53 -9.10
N TYR A 86 -3.15 -1.58 -7.82
CA TYR A 86 -1.76 -1.76 -7.38
C TYR A 86 -1.46 -3.19 -6.88
N TYR A 87 -2.45 -3.94 -6.40
CA TYR A 87 -2.29 -5.30 -5.87
C TYR A 87 -2.55 -6.34 -6.98
N ALA A 88 -1.75 -6.29 -8.04
CA ALA A 88 -1.86 -7.18 -9.19
C ALA A 88 -0.59 -8.05 -9.35
N PRO A 89 -0.68 -9.26 -9.93
CA PRO A 89 0.48 -10.16 -10.09
C PRO A 89 1.66 -9.55 -10.84
N ASN A 90 1.40 -8.65 -11.79
CA ASN A 90 2.43 -7.92 -12.55
C ASN A 90 3.12 -6.80 -11.75
N ASN A 91 2.70 -6.54 -10.51
CA ASN A 91 3.25 -5.54 -9.60
C ASN A 91 3.55 -6.14 -8.20
N ALA A 92 3.76 -7.46 -8.12
CA ALA A 92 4.00 -8.16 -6.87
C ALA A 92 5.22 -9.10 -6.98
N LEU A 93 5.86 -9.35 -5.84
CA LEU A 93 6.95 -10.33 -5.70
C LEU A 93 6.67 -11.24 -4.51
N LEU A 94 6.65 -12.55 -4.73
CA LEU A 94 6.59 -13.54 -3.66
C LEU A 94 8.02 -13.96 -3.29
N VAL A 95 8.41 -13.70 -2.04
CA VAL A 95 9.73 -14.07 -1.52
C VAL A 95 9.55 -15.17 -0.48
N MET A 96 10.28 -16.28 -0.64
CA MET A 96 10.26 -17.41 0.28
C MET A 96 11.70 -17.77 0.66
N VAL A 97 11.96 -17.92 1.97
CA VAL A 97 13.27 -18.28 2.51
C VAL A 97 13.08 -19.37 3.55
N GLY A 98 13.81 -20.47 3.42
CA GLY A 98 13.72 -21.58 4.35
C GLY A 98 14.18 -22.90 3.74
N ASP A 99 13.85 -23.98 4.44
CA ASP A 99 14.15 -25.36 4.03
C ASP A 99 12.97 -25.94 3.23
N PHE A 100 13.09 -25.89 1.91
CA PHE A 100 12.13 -26.48 0.98
C PHE A 100 12.81 -26.83 -0.35
N GLU A 101 12.27 -27.81 -1.06
CA GLU A 101 12.68 -28.10 -2.43
C GLU A 101 12.03 -27.07 -3.37
N THR A 102 12.85 -26.47 -4.24
CA THR A 102 12.46 -25.30 -5.04
C THR A 102 11.40 -25.64 -6.08
N GLN A 103 11.53 -26.76 -6.79
CA GLN A 103 10.59 -27.11 -7.85
C GLN A 103 9.20 -27.47 -7.29
N ALA A 104 9.16 -28.22 -6.20
CA ALA A 104 7.94 -28.54 -5.47
C ALA A 104 7.26 -27.29 -4.92
N MET A 105 8.04 -26.31 -4.44
CA MET A 105 7.50 -25.03 -3.97
C MET A 105 6.92 -24.21 -5.11
N LEU A 106 7.63 -24.10 -6.24
CA LEU A 106 7.14 -23.40 -7.42
C LEU A 106 5.82 -24.00 -7.94
N GLY A 107 5.71 -25.33 -7.98
CA GLY A 107 4.46 -26.00 -8.35
C GLY A 107 3.30 -25.66 -7.41
N GLN A 108 3.54 -25.54 -6.10
CA GLN A 108 2.51 -25.08 -5.17
C GLN A 108 2.15 -23.61 -5.40
N VAL A 109 3.13 -22.72 -5.60
CA VAL A 109 2.87 -21.31 -5.92
C VAL A 109 2.01 -21.19 -7.18
N GLU A 110 2.34 -21.91 -8.26
CA GLU A 110 1.55 -21.91 -9.48
C GLU A 110 0.10 -22.35 -9.22
N GLN A 111 -0.11 -23.36 -8.37
CA GLN A 111 -1.45 -23.83 -8.01
C GLN A 111 -2.33 -22.72 -7.40
N TYR A 112 -1.78 -21.88 -6.52
CA TYR A 112 -2.56 -20.84 -5.83
C TYR A 112 -2.67 -19.53 -6.61
N PHE A 113 -1.62 -19.14 -7.34
CA PHE A 113 -1.53 -17.81 -7.94
C PHE A 113 -1.84 -17.76 -9.45
N SER A 114 -1.83 -18.88 -10.17
CA SER A 114 -2.06 -18.91 -11.63
C SER A 114 -3.46 -18.42 -12.06
N ARG A 115 -4.43 -18.43 -11.14
CA ARG A 115 -5.79 -17.92 -11.39
C ARG A 115 -5.86 -16.39 -11.55
N PHE A 116 -4.86 -15.66 -11.06
CA PHE A 116 -4.85 -14.20 -11.10
C PHE A 116 -4.25 -13.70 -12.41
N GLN A 117 -4.99 -12.86 -13.11
CA GLN A 117 -4.50 -12.17 -14.31
C GLN A 117 -3.85 -10.84 -13.90
N GLY A 118 -2.77 -10.47 -14.58
CA GLY A 118 -2.22 -9.12 -14.48
C GLY A 118 -3.27 -8.12 -14.97
N ASN A 119 -3.57 -7.11 -14.16
CA ASN A 119 -4.43 -5.99 -14.57
C ASN A 119 -3.67 -5.06 -15.52
N LEU A 120 -4.36 -4.00 -15.97
CA LEU A 120 -3.76 -2.85 -16.67
C LEU A 120 -2.41 -2.45 -16.01
N PRO A 121 -1.41 -2.02 -16.79
CA PRO A 121 -0.11 -1.65 -16.24
C PRO A 121 -0.28 -0.60 -15.14
N VAL A 122 0.36 -0.84 -14.01
CA VAL A 122 0.34 0.07 -12.87
C VAL A 122 0.77 1.46 -13.34
N PRO A 123 0.01 2.52 -12.97
CA PRO A 123 0.36 3.87 -13.40
C PRO A 123 1.78 4.23 -12.97
N ALA A 124 2.64 4.52 -13.94
CA ALA A 124 3.98 5.01 -13.67
C ALA A 124 3.92 6.40 -13.02
N VAL A 125 4.80 6.65 -12.07
CA VAL A 125 5.01 7.99 -11.51
C VAL A 125 5.64 8.85 -12.62
N ARG A 126 4.88 9.82 -13.12
CA ARG A 126 5.31 10.72 -14.20
C ARG A 126 5.84 12.06 -13.69
N SER A 127 5.60 12.37 -12.42
CA SER A 127 6.11 13.58 -11.78
C SER A 127 7.64 13.53 -11.73
N VAL A 128 8.28 14.56 -12.27
CA VAL A 128 9.72 14.78 -12.12
C VAL A 128 9.90 15.91 -11.13
N GLU A 129 10.52 15.62 -9.99
CA GLU A 129 10.81 16.65 -8.98
C GLU A 129 11.84 17.63 -9.54
N PRO A 130 11.58 18.95 -9.49
CA PRO A 130 12.56 19.94 -9.89
C PRO A 130 13.83 19.85 -9.04
N SER A 131 14.98 20.17 -9.63
CA SER A 131 16.25 20.23 -8.92
C SER A 131 16.16 21.18 -7.72
N GLN A 132 16.75 20.77 -6.60
CA GLN A 132 16.80 21.59 -5.41
C GLN A 132 18.01 22.52 -5.47
N GLU A 133 17.80 23.76 -5.91
CA GLU A 133 18.87 24.77 -6.02
C GLU A 133 19.29 25.37 -4.66
N SER A 134 18.41 25.30 -3.66
CA SER A 134 18.66 25.80 -2.31
C SER A 134 17.87 25.05 -1.24
N ALA A 135 18.20 25.28 0.04
CA ALA A 135 17.38 24.80 1.15
C ALA A 135 15.94 25.32 1.00
N ARG A 136 14.96 24.41 1.05
CA ARG A 136 13.53 24.73 1.04
C ARG A 136 13.09 25.02 2.48
N ARG A 137 12.15 25.94 2.65
CA ARG A 137 11.62 26.38 3.95
C ARG A 137 10.09 26.38 3.85
N SER A 138 9.41 25.90 4.89
CA SER A 138 7.96 26.01 5.04
C SER A 138 7.53 27.37 5.57
#